data_AF-A0A1J4WWC8-F1
#
_entry.id   AF-A0A1J4WWC8-F1
#
_cell.length_a   1.000
_cell.length_b   1.000
_cell.length_c   1.000
_cell.angle_alpha   90.00
_cell.angle_beta   90.00
_cell.angle_gamma   90.00
#
_symmetry.space_group_name_H-M   'P 1'
#
loop_
_entity.id
_entity.type
_entity.pdbx_description
1 polymer ?
#
loop_
_entity_poly.entity_id
_entity_poly.type
_entity_poly.pdbx_seq_one_letter_code
_entity_poly.pdbx_strand_id
1 'polypeptide(L)'
;MVWPPVTMATQHPDNASVPWWRQDAFIPTQDEIDELLLLFQELPIDEYMWDWEGKYVDEAVGEKLFSRAQEFFHKKPLGEEVHLTYRIPAWDSGRTHRAARAFMNILSLGDLAKEIGLPRPPVTEMFLPLTTSAEQPIEALRAFRETADEHRSVFHQKREDEHHLYDRTFVTPLVEDIDSLFGIEKILAPYWQQLISEGKNLRERGQRIFLARSDPAMNSGLVPAVLAVRAALSAADTLAERMGFAVHPILGTGSLPFRGSVNPTYTKTFLDQYAGTRTYSIQSAFRYDYRLEDVRRALTEIRDEAPRRSVQRISSADLQKLRELADLFVTCWKPAIEAMAPLINQVARFIPPRRERLLHIGLFGYSRGIGAVKLPRAIGFTCAFYSLGVPPELIATGRGLKAAKEKNLLPLLERHYPALRADLQHAGKFLNRENLDLLARDSEAFREVKTDVTAIEEILGVTLGPEKPHHIIHRNITSTIFQRLHGAPDPEAIERDIVEAGTIRCSLG
;
A
#
# COMPACT_ATOMS: atom_id res chain seq x y z
N MET A 1 -17.16 -1.74 20.09
CA MET A 1 -16.95 -1.29 18.71
C MET A 1 -15.55 -0.71 18.56
N VAL A 2 -14.74 -1.38 17.74
CA VAL A 2 -13.42 -0.89 17.33
C VAL A 2 -13.61 -0.07 16.07
N TRP A 3 -13.98 1.21 16.19
CA TRP A 3 -14.05 2.14 15.06
C TRP A 3 -13.31 3.44 15.37
N PRO A 4 -12.44 3.92 14.46
CA PRO A 4 -11.96 3.25 13.24
C PRO A 4 -10.93 2.14 13.54
N PRO A 5 -10.81 1.11 12.70
CA PRO A 5 -9.77 0.09 12.82
C PRO A 5 -8.36 0.69 12.68
N VAL A 6 -7.35 0.06 13.29
CA VAL A 6 -5.96 0.56 13.30
C VAL A 6 -5.04 -0.30 12.44
N THR A 7 -5.25 -1.62 12.44
CA THR A 7 -4.41 -2.59 11.74
C THR A 7 -5.23 -3.34 10.70
N MET A 8 -4.84 -3.21 9.43
CA MET A 8 -5.59 -3.79 8.32
C MET A 8 -4.75 -4.80 7.55
N ALA A 9 -5.06 -6.09 7.71
CA ALA A 9 -4.46 -7.14 6.89
C ALA A 9 -4.88 -6.99 5.42
N THR A 10 -3.93 -7.18 4.50
CA THR A 10 -4.18 -7.13 3.05
C THR A 10 -3.61 -8.34 2.33
N GLN A 11 -4.05 -8.56 1.09
CA GLN A 11 -3.67 -9.70 0.25
C GLN A 11 -2.55 -9.35 -0.74
N HIS A 12 -1.63 -8.48 -0.34
CA HIS A 12 -0.47 -8.13 -1.17
C HIS A 12 0.48 -9.34 -1.30
N PRO A 13 1.02 -9.64 -2.50
CA PRO A 13 1.93 -10.78 -2.72
C PRO A 13 3.40 -10.41 -2.48
N ASP A 14 3.70 -9.75 -1.37
CA ASP A 14 5.03 -9.23 -1.07
C ASP A 14 5.90 -10.17 -0.22
N ASN A 15 5.36 -11.30 0.28
CA ASN A 15 6.12 -12.20 1.13
C ASN A 15 7.21 -13.00 0.38
N ALA A 16 8.39 -13.13 0.97
CA ALA A 16 9.42 -14.03 0.43
C ALA A 16 9.29 -15.45 0.99
N SER A 17 9.09 -15.53 2.31
CA SER A 17 9.03 -16.73 3.13
C SER A 17 7.69 -17.44 3.04
N VAL A 18 7.71 -18.70 3.46
CA VAL A 18 6.50 -19.51 3.64
C VAL A 18 5.75 -19.02 4.90
N PRO A 19 4.45 -18.69 4.82
CA PRO A 19 3.64 -18.39 6.00
C PRO A 19 3.70 -19.52 7.03
N TRP A 20 3.72 -19.21 8.33
CA TRP A 20 3.91 -20.20 9.41
C TRP A 20 2.83 -21.30 9.47
N TRP A 21 1.71 -21.10 8.79
CA TRP A 21 0.55 -21.99 8.71
C TRP A 21 0.44 -22.74 7.37
N ARG A 22 1.43 -22.57 6.47
CA ARG A 22 1.48 -23.14 5.11
C ARG A 22 2.71 -24.01 4.91
N GLN A 23 2.68 -24.84 3.86
CA GLN A 23 3.86 -25.56 3.35
C GLN A 23 4.55 -24.83 2.19
N ASP A 24 3.82 -24.04 1.41
CA ASP A 24 4.36 -23.24 0.29
C ASP A 24 4.13 -21.74 0.48
N ALA A 25 5.03 -20.92 -0.07
CA ALA A 25 4.98 -19.47 -0.01
C ALA A 25 3.84 -18.85 -0.84
N PHE A 26 3.31 -19.59 -1.81
CA PHE A 26 2.12 -19.21 -2.57
C PHE A 26 0.86 -19.47 -1.73
N ILE A 27 0.03 -18.43 -1.58
CA ILE A 27 -1.27 -18.52 -0.91
C ILE A 27 -2.36 -18.51 -2.00
N PRO A 28 -2.99 -19.67 -2.28
CA PRO A 28 -4.07 -19.76 -3.25
C PRO A 28 -5.36 -19.09 -2.73
N THR A 29 -6.26 -18.70 -3.63
CA THR A 29 -7.50 -17.98 -3.27
C THR A 29 -8.35 -18.77 -2.25
N GLN A 30 -8.38 -20.09 -2.40
CA GLN A 30 -9.14 -20.99 -1.52
C GLN A 30 -8.67 -20.99 -0.05
N ASP A 31 -7.40 -20.66 0.20
CA ASP A 31 -6.82 -20.63 1.55
C ASP A 31 -7.00 -19.25 2.22
N GLU A 32 -7.43 -18.22 1.48
CA GLU A 32 -7.49 -16.84 1.99
C GLU A 32 -8.58 -16.63 3.05
N ILE A 33 -9.60 -17.49 3.06
CA ILE A 33 -10.64 -17.48 4.10
C ILE A 33 -10.06 -18.00 5.42
N ASP A 34 -9.29 -19.09 5.37
CA ASP A 34 -8.62 -19.64 6.55
C ASP A 34 -7.51 -18.71 7.02
N GLU A 35 -6.79 -18.05 6.10
CA GLU A 35 -5.87 -16.96 6.43
C GLU A 35 -6.60 -15.85 7.21
N LEU A 36 -7.70 -15.30 6.67
CA LEU A 36 -8.45 -14.24 7.33
C LEU A 36 -8.86 -14.63 8.76
N LEU A 37 -9.43 -15.81 8.93
CA LEU A 37 -9.83 -16.33 10.24
C LEU A 37 -8.65 -16.44 11.19
N LEU A 38 -7.55 -17.04 10.72
CA LEU A 38 -6.32 -17.18 11.49
C LEU A 38 -5.78 -15.82 11.94
N LEU A 39 -5.75 -14.82 11.05
CA LEU A 39 -5.22 -13.49 11.38
C LEU A 39 -6.08 -12.78 12.43
N PHE A 40 -7.41 -12.87 12.36
CA PHE A 40 -8.28 -12.28 13.39
C PHE A 40 -8.21 -13.00 14.74
N GLN A 41 -7.87 -14.30 14.74
CA GLN A 41 -7.74 -15.09 15.96
C GLN A 41 -6.37 -14.94 16.62
N GLU A 42 -5.29 -14.90 15.85
CA GLU A 42 -3.93 -15.03 16.36
C GLU A 42 -3.12 -13.73 16.38
N LEU A 43 -3.52 -12.72 15.62
CA LEU A 43 -2.83 -11.44 15.52
C LEU A 43 -3.72 -10.28 15.98
N PRO A 44 -3.13 -9.19 16.50
CA PRO A 44 -3.81 -7.91 16.70
C PRO A 44 -4.15 -7.25 15.34
N ILE A 45 -5.10 -7.82 14.60
CA ILE A 45 -5.64 -7.31 13.33
C ILE A 45 -7.11 -6.92 13.55
N ASP A 46 -7.45 -5.67 13.20
CA ASP A 46 -8.79 -5.11 13.36
C ASP A 46 -9.63 -5.21 12.07
N GLU A 47 -8.96 -5.23 10.91
CA GLU A 47 -9.61 -5.16 9.60
C GLU A 47 -8.91 -6.08 8.60
N TYR A 48 -9.68 -6.65 7.68
CA TYR A 48 -9.17 -7.41 6.54
C TYR A 48 -9.69 -6.80 5.24
N MET A 49 -8.78 -6.42 4.35
CA MET A 49 -9.11 -5.92 3.02
C MET A 49 -9.25 -7.07 2.02
N TRP A 50 -10.45 -7.25 1.48
CA TRP A 50 -10.76 -8.26 0.46
C TRP A 50 -10.65 -7.66 -0.94
N ASP A 51 -9.69 -8.14 -1.73
CA ASP A 51 -9.34 -7.55 -3.03
C ASP A 51 -10.17 -8.10 -4.19
N TRP A 52 -11.19 -7.33 -4.61
CA TRP A 52 -12.02 -7.58 -5.80
C TRP A 52 -11.42 -6.98 -7.09
N GLU A 53 -10.37 -6.16 -6.99
CA GLU A 53 -9.74 -5.51 -8.14
C GLU A 53 -8.72 -6.44 -8.81
N GLY A 54 -7.84 -7.02 -7.99
CA GLY A 54 -6.59 -7.60 -8.46
C GLY A 54 -6.60 -9.09 -8.76
N LYS A 55 -7.72 -9.81 -8.52
CA LYS A 55 -7.78 -11.29 -8.62
C LYS A 55 -9.20 -11.84 -8.88
N TYR A 56 -9.28 -13.15 -9.14
CA TYR A 56 -10.53 -13.90 -9.10
C TYR A 56 -10.87 -14.18 -7.64
N VAL A 57 -11.88 -13.48 -7.13
CA VAL A 57 -12.23 -13.52 -5.71
C VAL A 57 -13.17 -14.69 -5.39
N ASP A 58 -13.08 -15.22 -4.17
CA ASP A 58 -14.12 -16.10 -3.63
C ASP A 58 -15.33 -15.27 -3.22
N GLU A 59 -16.41 -15.36 -3.99
CA GLU A 59 -17.64 -14.59 -3.75
C GLU A 59 -18.40 -15.12 -2.52
N ALA A 60 -18.20 -16.39 -2.12
CA ALA A 60 -18.87 -16.98 -0.96
C ALA A 60 -18.16 -16.69 0.38
N VAL A 61 -17.44 -15.57 0.47
CA VAL A 61 -16.59 -15.24 1.64
C VAL A 61 -17.40 -15.17 2.93
N GLY A 62 -18.55 -14.51 2.94
CA GLY A 62 -19.35 -14.38 4.18
C GLY A 62 -19.93 -15.72 4.63
N GLU A 63 -20.53 -16.49 3.73
CA GLU A 63 -21.11 -17.80 4.02
C GLU A 63 -20.05 -18.74 4.59
N LYS A 64 -18.86 -18.76 3.99
CA LYS A 64 -17.74 -19.58 4.45
C LYS A 64 -17.18 -19.09 5.79
N LEU A 65 -17.07 -17.79 6.01
CA LEU A 65 -16.63 -17.24 7.30
C LEU A 65 -17.60 -17.63 8.43
N PHE A 66 -18.89 -17.43 8.24
CA PHE A 66 -19.89 -17.75 9.27
C PHE A 66 -20.07 -19.25 9.48
N SER A 67 -20.04 -20.07 8.42
CA SER A 67 -20.12 -21.53 8.57
C SER A 67 -18.89 -22.14 9.26
N ARG A 68 -17.69 -21.59 9.04
CA ARG A 68 -16.45 -22.09 9.66
C ARG A 68 -16.21 -21.56 11.06
N ALA A 69 -16.66 -20.35 11.38
CA ALA A 69 -16.28 -19.65 12.61
C ALA A 69 -17.44 -18.90 13.28
N GLN A 70 -18.64 -19.49 13.29
CA GLN A 70 -19.85 -18.88 13.86
C GLN A 70 -19.64 -18.40 15.31
N GLU A 71 -19.09 -19.24 16.19
CA GLU A 71 -18.87 -18.89 17.60
C GLU A 71 -17.91 -17.69 17.75
N PHE A 72 -16.87 -17.63 16.90
CA PHE A 72 -15.93 -16.52 16.90
C PHE A 72 -16.63 -15.21 16.55
N PHE A 73 -17.43 -15.18 15.47
CA PHE A 73 -18.13 -13.98 15.05
C PHE A 73 -19.32 -13.60 15.94
N HIS A 74 -19.90 -14.51 16.71
CA HIS A 74 -20.82 -14.12 17.78
C HIS A 74 -20.09 -13.36 18.91
N LYS A 75 -18.86 -13.76 19.25
CA LYS A 75 -18.04 -13.09 20.28
C LYS A 75 -17.38 -11.81 19.77
N LYS A 76 -16.99 -11.78 18.50
CA LYS A 76 -16.38 -10.65 17.80
C LYS A 76 -17.14 -10.38 16.49
N PRO A 77 -18.29 -9.69 16.54
CA PRO A 77 -19.10 -9.45 15.36
C PRO A 77 -18.35 -8.73 14.24
N LEU A 78 -18.45 -9.29 13.04
CA LEU A 78 -17.92 -8.70 11.81
C LEU A 78 -18.73 -7.44 11.46
N GLY A 79 -18.05 -6.33 11.20
CA GLY A 79 -18.65 -4.99 11.05
C GLY A 79 -18.77 -4.20 12.36
N GLU A 80 -18.27 -4.73 13.49
CA GLU A 80 -18.29 -4.03 14.79
C GLU A 80 -16.99 -4.17 15.60
N GLU A 81 -16.55 -5.40 15.87
CA GLU A 81 -15.32 -5.69 16.63
C GLU A 81 -14.14 -6.01 15.69
N VAL A 82 -14.42 -6.60 14.54
CA VAL A 82 -13.49 -6.77 13.42
C VAL A 82 -14.19 -6.35 12.12
N HIS A 83 -13.42 -5.94 11.10
CA HIS A 83 -13.97 -5.33 9.89
C HIS A 83 -13.54 -6.07 8.63
N LEU A 84 -14.48 -6.24 7.69
CA LEU A 84 -14.21 -6.69 6.33
C LEU A 84 -14.49 -5.54 5.36
N THR A 85 -13.49 -5.18 4.55
CA THR A 85 -13.59 -4.04 3.64
C THR A 85 -13.20 -4.43 2.24
N TYR A 86 -14.03 -4.08 1.25
CA TYR A 86 -13.81 -4.51 -0.13
C TYR A 86 -12.99 -3.49 -0.89
N ARG A 87 -11.87 -3.90 -1.51
CA ARG A 87 -11.23 -3.10 -2.55
C ARG A 87 -11.90 -3.41 -3.87
N ILE A 88 -12.80 -2.53 -4.29
CA ILE A 88 -13.56 -2.69 -5.54
C ILE A 88 -12.69 -2.34 -6.76
N PRO A 89 -13.07 -2.77 -7.98
CA PRO A 89 -12.40 -2.32 -9.20
C PRO A 89 -12.39 -0.80 -9.34
N ALA A 90 -11.37 -0.27 -10.01
CA ALA A 90 -11.30 1.15 -10.36
C ALA A 90 -12.50 1.57 -11.23
N TRP A 91 -12.81 2.87 -11.17
CA TRP A 91 -13.98 3.46 -11.81
C TRP A 91 -13.54 4.54 -12.81
N ASP A 92 -13.51 4.18 -14.10
CA ASP A 92 -13.18 5.06 -15.22
C ASP A 92 -14.33 5.08 -16.23
N SER A 93 -15.39 5.84 -15.92
CA SER A 93 -16.54 6.12 -16.81
C SER A 93 -17.35 4.91 -17.32
N GLY A 94 -17.05 3.68 -16.87
CA GLY A 94 -17.72 2.45 -17.29
C GLY A 94 -18.19 1.58 -16.12
N ARG A 95 -19.39 0.99 -16.25
CA ARG A 95 -19.93 -0.01 -15.32
C ARG A 95 -19.14 -1.31 -15.49
N THR A 96 -18.23 -1.64 -14.58
CA THR A 96 -17.53 -2.94 -14.64
C THR A 96 -18.42 -4.04 -14.08
N HIS A 97 -18.59 -5.15 -14.81
CA HIS A 97 -19.34 -6.32 -14.32
C HIS A 97 -18.75 -6.88 -13.01
N ARG A 98 -17.47 -6.62 -12.71
CA ARG A 98 -16.83 -7.00 -11.44
C ARG A 98 -17.32 -6.16 -10.27
N ALA A 99 -17.49 -4.85 -10.45
CA ALA A 99 -18.02 -4.00 -9.39
C ALA A 99 -19.48 -4.37 -9.06
N ALA A 100 -20.29 -4.69 -10.07
CA ALA A 100 -21.66 -5.18 -9.84
C ALA A 100 -21.70 -6.46 -8.98
N ARG A 101 -20.78 -7.40 -9.21
CA ARG A 101 -20.65 -8.61 -8.37
C ARG A 101 -20.24 -8.27 -6.94
N ALA A 102 -19.28 -7.36 -6.76
CA ALA A 102 -18.89 -6.90 -5.42
C ALA A 102 -20.06 -6.23 -4.68
N PHE A 103 -20.85 -5.40 -5.37
CA PHE A 103 -22.01 -4.71 -4.78
C PHE A 103 -23.08 -5.71 -4.35
N MET A 104 -23.48 -6.62 -5.24
CA MET A 104 -24.45 -7.67 -4.90
C MET A 104 -23.97 -8.56 -3.75
N ASN A 105 -22.66 -8.82 -3.69
CA ASN A 105 -22.09 -9.58 -2.59
C ASN A 105 -22.17 -8.83 -1.24
N ILE A 106 -21.91 -7.52 -1.22
CA ILE A 106 -22.09 -6.71 0.01
C ILE A 106 -23.55 -6.75 0.48
N LEU A 107 -24.50 -6.63 -0.45
CA LEU A 107 -25.93 -6.64 -0.15
C LEU A 107 -26.39 -8.00 0.41
N SER A 108 -26.06 -9.08 -0.28
CA SER A 108 -26.38 -10.45 0.16
C SER A 108 -25.73 -10.83 1.50
N LEU A 109 -24.49 -10.36 1.78
CA LEU A 109 -23.89 -10.52 3.11
C LEU A 109 -24.65 -9.77 4.20
N GLY A 110 -25.21 -8.60 3.86
CA GLY A 110 -26.06 -7.84 4.77
C GLY A 110 -27.32 -8.61 5.15
N ASP A 111 -27.97 -9.24 4.16
CA ASP A 111 -29.15 -10.10 4.39
C ASP A 111 -28.80 -11.32 5.25
N LEU A 112 -27.75 -12.06 4.89
CA LEU A 112 -27.27 -13.20 5.67
C LEU A 112 -26.98 -12.80 7.11
N ALA A 113 -26.32 -11.66 7.33
CA ALA A 113 -26.01 -11.16 8.65
C ALA A 113 -27.28 -10.88 9.47
N LYS A 114 -28.33 -10.33 8.85
CA LYS A 114 -29.63 -10.11 9.49
C LYS A 114 -30.30 -11.44 9.85
N GLU A 115 -30.28 -12.42 8.95
CA GLU A 115 -30.86 -13.75 9.17
C GLU A 115 -30.22 -14.50 10.34
N ILE A 116 -28.90 -14.42 10.48
CA ILE A 116 -28.15 -15.06 11.59
C ILE A 116 -28.09 -14.20 12.86
N GLY A 117 -28.73 -13.03 12.87
CA GLY A 117 -28.86 -12.18 14.05
C GLY A 117 -27.61 -11.38 14.43
N LEU A 118 -26.79 -10.97 13.46
CA LEU A 118 -25.68 -10.04 13.70
C LEU A 118 -26.18 -8.62 13.94
N PRO A 119 -25.49 -7.82 14.78
CA PRO A 119 -25.89 -6.46 15.11
C PRO A 119 -25.71 -5.47 13.95
N ARG A 120 -24.83 -5.79 12.99
CA ARG A 120 -24.44 -4.91 11.88
C ARG A 120 -24.15 -5.69 10.60
N PRO A 121 -24.28 -5.04 9.43
CA PRO A 121 -23.80 -5.60 8.17
C PRO A 121 -22.28 -5.85 8.23
N PRO A 122 -21.78 -6.97 7.66
CA PRO A 122 -20.37 -7.32 7.78
C PRO A 122 -19.42 -6.43 6.98
N VAL A 123 -19.91 -5.84 5.87
CA VAL A 123 -19.17 -4.94 5.00
C VAL A 123 -19.92 -3.62 4.89
N THR A 124 -19.28 -2.54 5.33
CA THR A 124 -19.85 -1.18 5.31
C THR A 124 -18.96 -0.18 4.57
N GLU A 125 -17.89 -0.65 3.92
CA GLU A 125 -16.95 0.23 3.25
C GLU A 125 -16.34 -0.42 2.01
N MET A 126 -16.07 0.41 1.01
CA MET A 126 -15.43 0.04 -0.24
C MET A 126 -14.23 0.96 -0.51
N PHE A 127 -13.05 0.41 -0.74
CA PHE A 127 -11.90 1.17 -1.22
C PHE A 127 -11.93 1.26 -2.73
N LEU A 128 -11.89 2.49 -3.25
CA LEU A 128 -11.90 2.77 -4.68
C LEU A 128 -10.48 3.14 -5.17
N PRO A 129 -9.75 2.23 -5.83
CA PRO A 129 -8.39 2.48 -6.33
C PRO A 129 -8.38 3.48 -7.49
N LEU A 130 -7.18 4.01 -7.78
CA LEU A 130 -6.92 4.94 -8.89
C LEU A 130 -7.83 6.18 -8.85
N THR A 131 -8.14 6.69 -7.66
CA THR A 131 -8.96 7.90 -7.51
C THR A 131 -8.12 9.15 -7.78
N THR A 132 -8.51 9.89 -8.82
CA THR A 132 -7.90 11.17 -9.24
C THR A 132 -8.92 12.32 -9.27
N SER A 133 -10.21 12.04 -9.13
CA SER A 133 -11.27 13.06 -9.11
C SER A 133 -12.38 12.72 -8.11
N ALA A 134 -13.18 13.73 -7.72
CA ALA A 134 -14.30 13.55 -6.81
C ALA A 134 -15.46 12.78 -7.45
N GLU A 135 -15.60 12.86 -8.77
CA GLU A 135 -16.66 12.21 -9.54
C GLU A 135 -16.61 10.69 -9.41
N GLN A 136 -15.41 10.09 -9.39
CA GLN A 136 -15.24 8.63 -9.32
C GLN A 136 -15.90 8.00 -8.07
N PRO A 137 -15.60 8.44 -6.82
CA PRO A 137 -16.29 7.90 -5.65
C PRO A 137 -17.77 8.28 -5.56
N ILE A 138 -18.18 9.43 -6.13
CA ILE A 138 -19.60 9.81 -6.22
C ILE A 138 -20.37 8.84 -7.14
N GLU A 139 -19.83 8.55 -8.32
CA GLU A 139 -20.44 7.63 -9.28
C GLU A 139 -20.47 6.19 -8.77
N ALA A 140 -19.40 5.73 -8.12
CA ALA A 140 -19.37 4.41 -7.50
C ALA A 140 -20.43 4.28 -6.40
N LEU A 141 -20.61 5.30 -5.56
CA LEU A 141 -21.65 5.31 -4.53
C LEU A 141 -23.06 5.35 -5.14
N ARG A 142 -23.27 6.13 -6.21
CA ARG A 142 -24.53 6.16 -6.96
C ARG A 142 -24.86 4.81 -7.58
N ALA A 143 -23.88 4.15 -8.20
CA ALA A 143 -24.08 2.82 -8.78
C ALA A 143 -24.38 1.76 -7.72
N PHE A 144 -23.74 1.84 -6.54
CA PHE A 144 -24.08 0.99 -5.41
C PHE A 144 -25.53 1.23 -4.95
N ARG A 145 -25.97 2.49 -4.88
CA ARG A 145 -27.36 2.84 -4.56
C ARG A 145 -28.36 2.22 -5.53
N GLU A 146 -28.13 2.39 -6.84
CA GLU A 146 -28.97 1.80 -7.88
C GLU A 146 -29.04 0.27 -7.71
N THR A 147 -27.90 -0.37 -7.45
CA THR A 147 -27.84 -1.83 -7.23
C THR A 147 -28.61 -2.26 -5.97
N ALA A 148 -28.51 -1.47 -4.89
CA ALA A 148 -29.25 -1.71 -3.66
C ALA A 148 -30.77 -1.58 -3.84
N ASP A 149 -31.21 -0.58 -4.62
CA ASP A 149 -32.63 -0.39 -4.93
C ASP A 149 -33.20 -1.56 -5.76
N GLU A 150 -32.43 -2.06 -6.73
CA GLU A 150 -32.79 -3.25 -7.52
C GLU A 150 -32.83 -4.52 -6.66
N HIS A 151 -31.80 -4.77 -5.85
CA HIS A 151 -31.75 -5.88 -4.90
C HIS A 151 -32.99 -5.90 -3.99
N ARG A 152 -33.33 -4.74 -3.41
CA ARG A 152 -34.54 -4.57 -2.60
C ARG A 152 -35.81 -4.95 -3.34
N SER A 153 -35.95 -4.48 -4.58
CA SER A 153 -37.15 -4.72 -5.38
C SER A 153 -37.41 -6.20 -5.68
N VAL A 154 -36.35 -7.01 -5.72
CA VAL A 154 -36.40 -8.42 -6.08
C VAL A 154 -36.52 -9.31 -4.83
N PHE A 155 -35.73 -9.03 -3.79
CA PHE A 155 -35.56 -9.94 -2.66
C PHE A 155 -36.33 -9.53 -1.39
N HIS A 156 -36.87 -8.30 -1.31
CA HIS A 156 -37.48 -7.77 -0.09
C HIS A 156 -38.92 -7.29 -0.28
N GLN A 157 -39.80 -7.60 0.68
CA GLN A 157 -41.23 -7.29 0.59
C GLN A 157 -41.62 -5.93 1.20
N LYS A 158 -40.84 -5.39 2.15
CA LYS A 158 -41.13 -4.11 2.83
C LYS A 158 -40.01 -3.12 2.65
N ARG A 159 -40.37 -1.84 2.58
CA ARG A 159 -39.41 -0.72 2.40
C ARG A 159 -38.53 -0.47 3.63
N GLU A 160 -39.03 -0.85 4.81
CA GLU A 160 -38.38 -0.68 6.12
C GLU A 160 -37.26 -1.69 6.36
N ASP A 161 -37.18 -2.76 5.57
CA ASP A 161 -36.27 -3.87 5.81
C ASP A 161 -34.81 -3.59 5.40
N GLU A 162 -34.52 -2.54 4.60
CA GLU A 162 -33.24 -2.45 3.87
C GLU A 162 -32.63 -1.06 3.62
N HIS A 163 -33.36 0.07 3.79
CA HIS A 163 -32.76 1.41 3.57
C HIS A 163 -31.47 1.64 4.40
N HIS A 164 -31.29 0.86 5.46
CA HIS A 164 -30.14 0.86 6.34
C HIS A 164 -28.79 0.53 5.69
N LEU A 165 -28.72 -0.33 4.66
CA LEU A 165 -27.41 -0.78 4.16
C LEU A 165 -26.74 0.28 3.29
N TYR A 166 -27.50 0.93 2.39
CA TYR A 166 -27.00 2.09 1.64
C TYR A 166 -26.49 3.16 2.59
N ASP A 167 -27.29 3.54 3.60
CA ASP A 167 -26.95 4.60 4.54
C ASP A 167 -25.66 4.29 5.31
N ARG A 168 -25.40 3.01 5.58
CA ARG A 168 -24.21 2.52 6.29
C ARG A 168 -22.98 2.31 5.41
N THR A 169 -23.13 2.20 4.10
CA THR A 169 -22.00 1.95 3.20
C THR A 169 -21.30 3.24 2.76
N PHE A 170 -19.97 3.24 2.81
CA PHE A 170 -19.12 4.35 2.38
C PHE A 170 -18.15 3.92 1.28
N VAL A 171 -17.81 4.87 0.40
CA VAL A 171 -16.68 4.71 -0.52
C VAL A 171 -15.51 5.50 0.04
N THR A 172 -14.36 4.86 0.15
CA THR A 172 -13.13 5.49 0.63
C THR A 172 -12.17 5.61 -0.55
N PRO A 173 -11.83 6.84 -1.00
CA PRO A 173 -10.99 7.04 -2.16
C PRO A 173 -9.55 6.59 -1.85
N LEU A 174 -9.00 5.74 -2.71
CA LEU A 174 -7.59 5.35 -2.71
C LEU A 174 -6.84 6.16 -3.78
N VAL A 175 -6.01 7.09 -3.31
CA VAL A 175 -5.24 8.03 -4.13
C VAL A 175 -3.81 7.51 -4.30
N GLU A 176 -3.39 7.34 -5.55
CA GLU A 176 -2.18 6.56 -5.92
C GLU A 176 -1.12 7.34 -6.72
N ASP A 177 -1.33 8.64 -6.97
CA ASP A 177 -0.37 9.50 -7.66
C ASP A 177 -0.03 10.77 -6.85
N ILE A 178 1.19 11.30 -7.03
CA ILE A 178 1.69 12.41 -6.21
C ILE A 178 0.95 13.73 -6.47
N ASP A 179 0.43 13.95 -7.69
CA ASP A 179 -0.24 15.20 -8.05
C ASP A 179 -1.59 15.29 -7.35
N SER A 180 -2.37 14.19 -7.37
CA SER A 180 -3.62 14.05 -6.64
C SER A 180 -3.40 14.07 -5.13
N LEU A 181 -2.32 13.47 -4.61
CA LEU A 181 -1.98 13.54 -3.18
C LEU A 181 -1.66 14.97 -2.71
N PHE A 182 -0.83 15.72 -3.45
CA PHE A 182 -0.57 17.13 -3.14
C PHE A 182 -1.83 18.00 -3.31
N GLY A 183 -2.73 17.61 -4.22
CA GLY A 183 -3.98 18.31 -4.53
C GLY A 183 -5.23 17.70 -3.91
N ILE A 184 -5.10 16.90 -2.84
CA ILE A 184 -6.16 15.98 -2.40
C ILE A 184 -7.49 16.67 -2.04
N GLU A 185 -7.44 17.94 -1.62
CA GLU A 185 -8.65 18.73 -1.34
C GLU A 185 -9.60 18.82 -2.55
N LYS A 186 -9.07 18.78 -3.79
CA LYS A 186 -9.86 18.81 -5.02
C LYS A 186 -10.73 17.56 -5.19
N ILE A 187 -10.32 16.44 -4.60
CA ILE A 187 -11.08 15.19 -4.57
C ILE A 187 -12.01 15.19 -3.35
N LEU A 188 -11.47 15.51 -2.17
CA LEU A 188 -12.18 15.32 -0.91
C LEU A 188 -13.28 16.35 -0.68
N ALA A 189 -13.05 17.64 -0.97
CA ALA A 189 -14.03 18.68 -0.64
C ALA A 189 -15.36 18.49 -1.40
N PRO A 190 -15.38 18.28 -2.73
CA PRO A 190 -16.63 18.02 -3.44
C PRO A 190 -17.25 16.68 -3.03
N TYR A 191 -16.44 15.64 -2.82
CA TYR A 191 -16.94 14.32 -2.43
C TYR A 191 -17.60 14.33 -1.05
N TRP A 192 -16.95 14.92 -0.04
CA TRP A 192 -17.49 15.01 1.31
C TRP A 192 -18.73 15.91 1.37
N GLN A 193 -18.77 16.98 0.57
CA GLN A 193 -19.97 17.80 0.43
C GLN A 193 -21.14 17.00 -0.14
N GLN A 194 -20.88 16.15 -1.14
CA GLN A 194 -21.89 15.24 -1.69
C GLN A 194 -22.41 14.28 -0.62
N LEU A 195 -21.52 13.62 0.15
CA LEU A 195 -21.92 12.72 1.24
C LEU A 195 -22.83 13.42 2.27
N ILE A 196 -22.49 14.65 2.67
CA ILE A 196 -23.31 15.44 3.60
C ILE A 196 -24.68 15.75 2.97
N SER A 197 -24.72 16.15 1.70
CA SER A 197 -25.98 16.46 1.01
C SER A 197 -26.91 15.26 0.88
N GLU A 198 -26.35 14.05 0.85
CA GLU A 198 -27.09 12.79 0.83
C GLU A 198 -27.49 12.28 2.23
N GLY A 199 -27.21 13.06 3.29
CA GLY A 199 -27.60 12.73 4.66
C GLY A 199 -26.67 11.76 5.37
N LYS A 200 -25.46 11.50 4.86
CA LYS A 200 -24.47 10.66 5.55
C LYS A 200 -24.04 11.31 6.87
N ASN A 201 -24.08 10.54 7.95
CA ASN A 201 -23.72 11.03 9.29
C ASN A 201 -22.19 11.07 9.51
N LEU A 202 -21.52 12.00 8.81
CA LEU A 202 -20.07 12.20 8.95
C LEU A 202 -19.67 12.76 10.31
N ARG A 203 -20.54 13.53 10.98
CA ARG A 203 -20.24 14.12 12.30
C ARG A 203 -19.97 13.05 13.37
N GLU A 204 -20.71 11.96 13.33
CA GLU A 204 -20.54 10.86 14.28
C GLU A 204 -19.48 9.85 13.81
N ARG A 205 -19.54 9.41 12.54
CA ARG A 205 -18.65 8.36 12.02
C ARG A 205 -17.25 8.86 11.66
N GLY A 206 -17.15 10.09 11.19
CA GLY A 206 -16.03 10.58 10.39
C GLY A 206 -15.99 9.97 8.99
N GLN A 207 -14.92 10.27 8.25
CA GLN A 207 -14.68 9.76 6.90
C GLN A 207 -13.25 9.26 6.74
N ARG A 208 -13.07 8.10 6.12
CA ARG A 208 -11.74 7.57 5.80
C ARG A 208 -11.27 8.06 4.43
N ILE A 209 -9.96 8.09 4.27
CA ILE A 209 -9.24 8.32 3.01
C ILE A 209 -8.11 7.30 2.93
N PHE A 210 -7.74 6.84 1.74
CA PHE A 210 -6.68 5.86 1.59
C PHE A 210 -5.55 6.45 0.74
N LEU A 211 -4.37 6.57 1.33
CA LEU A 211 -3.18 7.15 0.71
C LEU A 211 -2.20 6.00 0.38
N ALA A 212 -1.86 5.83 -0.90
CA ALA A 212 -0.85 4.84 -1.29
C ALA A 212 0.57 5.35 -1.03
N ARG A 213 1.50 4.43 -0.77
CA ARG A 213 2.96 4.71 -0.80
C ARG A 213 3.67 4.04 -1.96
N SER A 214 3.30 2.79 -2.26
CA SER A 214 4.04 1.94 -3.21
C SER A 214 4.01 2.47 -4.65
N ASP A 215 2.83 2.70 -5.22
CA ASP A 215 2.68 3.21 -6.58
C ASP A 215 3.24 4.63 -6.75
N PRO A 216 2.98 5.60 -5.85
CA PRO A 216 3.65 6.90 -5.89
C PRO A 216 5.18 6.81 -5.87
N ALA A 217 5.76 5.95 -5.04
CA ALA A 217 7.21 5.81 -4.95
C ALA A 217 7.79 5.22 -6.23
N MET A 218 7.16 4.19 -6.79
CA MET A 218 7.55 3.63 -8.09
C MET A 218 7.51 4.71 -9.18
N ASN A 219 6.44 5.51 -9.24
CA ASN A 219 6.19 6.48 -10.30
C ASN A 219 7.02 7.77 -10.18
N SER A 220 7.47 8.12 -8.98
CA SER A 220 8.04 9.45 -8.71
C SER A 220 9.26 9.46 -7.79
N GLY A 221 9.66 8.31 -7.26
CA GLY A 221 10.76 8.16 -6.32
C GLY A 221 10.32 8.22 -4.86
N LEU A 222 11.21 7.78 -3.98
CA LEU A 222 10.96 7.66 -2.54
C LEU A 222 10.51 8.98 -1.91
N VAL A 223 11.32 10.04 -2.08
CA VAL A 223 11.12 11.34 -1.41
C VAL A 223 9.80 12.01 -1.85
N PRO A 224 9.51 12.19 -3.15
CA PRO A 224 8.24 12.78 -3.59
C PRO A 224 7.02 12.06 -3.01
N ALA A 225 7.04 10.73 -2.99
CA ALA A 225 5.95 9.93 -2.47
C ALA A 225 5.75 10.08 -0.95
N VAL A 226 6.81 10.33 -0.17
CA VAL A 226 6.67 10.62 1.27
C VAL A 226 6.10 12.02 1.47
N LEU A 227 6.64 13.02 0.76
CA LEU A 227 6.20 14.40 0.89
C LEU A 227 4.74 14.58 0.46
N ALA A 228 4.31 13.91 -0.61
CA ALA A 228 2.94 13.95 -1.10
C ALA A 228 1.95 13.37 -0.08
N VAL A 229 2.27 12.25 0.57
CA VAL A 229 1.45 11.68 1.66
C VAL A 229 1.37 12.65 2.84
N ARG A 230 2.48 13.29 3.23
CA ARG A 230 2.52 14.27 4.32
C ARG A 230 1.65 15.48 4.03
N ALA A 231 1.72 15.99 2.79
CA ALA A 231 0.84 17.03 2.30
C ALA A 231 -0.64 16.61 2.35
N ALA A 232 -0.96 15.41 1.87
CA ALA A 232 -2.31 14.88 1.86
C ALA A 232 -2.91 14.75 3.27
N LEU A 233 -2.14 14.22 4.24
CA LEU A 233 -2.56 14.12 5.64
C LEU A 233 -2.90 15.51 6.21
N SER A 234 -2.02 16.50 6.01
CA SER A 234 -2.23 17.87 6.50
C SER A 234 -3.47 18.53 5.87
N ALA A 235 -3.64 18.37 4.57
CA ALA A 235 -4.74 18.98 3.83
C ALA A 235 -6.09 18.35 4.20
N ALA A 236 -6.14 17.02 4.30
CA ALA A 236 -7.34 16.31 4.70
C ALA A 236 -7.78 16.65 6.13
N ASP A 237 -6.84 16.73 7.07
CA ASP A 237 -7.10 17.14 8.46
C ASP A 237 -7.68 18.55 8.54
N THR A 238 -7.07 19.50 7.83
CA THR A 238 -7.53 20.90 7.77
C THR A 238 -8.92 21.00 7.13
N LEU A 239 -9.19 20.24 6.07
CA LEU A 239 -10.50 20.19 5.45
C LEU A 239 -11.57 19.60 6.37
N ALA A 240 -11.26 18.50 7.04
CA ALA A 240 -12.20 17.82 7.94
C ALA A 240 -12.58 18.70 9.14
N GLU A 241 -11.60 19.40 9.73
CA GLU A 241 -11.83 20.40 10.78
C GLU A 241 -12.80 21.50 10.30
N ARG A 242 -12.55 22.07 9.11
CA ARG A 242 -13.44 23.10 8.53
C ARG A 242 -14.86 22.59 8.29
N MET A 243 -15.02 21.31 7.91
CA MET A 243 -16.32 20.69 7.65
C MET A 243 -16.99 20.12 8.91
N GLY A 244 -16.31 20.15 10.07
CA GLY A 244 -16.87 19.79 11.37
C GLY A 244 -17.02 18.30 11.62
N PHE A 245 -16.12 17.47 11.09
CA PHE A 245 -16.05 16.03 11.37
C PHE A 245 -14.61 15.49 11.37
N ALA A 246 -14.40 14.26 11.85
CA ALA A 246 -13.08 13.65 11.89
C ALA A 246 -12.72 12.93 10.57
N VAL A 247 -11.48 13.08 10.11
CA VAL A 247 -10.93 12.24 9.04
C VAL A 247 -10.08 11.12 9.64
N HIS A 248 -10.15 9.94 9.03
CA HIS A 248 -9.46 8.72 9.50
C HIS A 248 -8.57 8.15 8.39
N PRO A 249 -7.35 8.67 8.19
CA PRO A 249 -6.51 8.26 7.07
C PRO A 249 -6.02 6.82 7.18
N ILE A 250 -5.98 6.13 6.05
CA ILE A 250 -5.39 4.81 5.86
C ILE A 250 -4.11 5.00 5.06
N LEU A 251 -3.02 4.34 5.45
CA LEU A 251 -1.77 4.38 4.72
C LEU A 251 -1.38 3.00 4.18
N GLY A 252 -1.26 2.92 2.86
CA GLY A 252 -0.92 1.71 2.13
C GLY A 252 0.59 1.54 2.01
N THR A 253 1.17 0.77 2.93
CA THR A 253 2.62 0.63 3.14
C THR A 253 3.07 -0.83 3.03
N GLY A 254 4.17 -1.05 2.33
CA GLY A 254 4.94 -2.30 2.35
C GLY A 254 6.09 -2.24 3.37
N SER A 255 6.73 -3.38 3.62
CA SER A 255 7.74 -3.48 4.69
C SER A 255 9.10 -2.88 4.38
N LEU A 256 9.50 -2.85 3.10
CA LEU A 256 10.72 -2.19 2.67
C LEU A 256 10.52 -0.67 2.61
N PRO A 257 11.56 0.14 2.89
CA PRO A 257 11.45 1.59 2.96
C PRO A 257 10.85 2.25 1.72
N PHE A 258 11.23 1.77 0.53
CA PHE A 258 10.70 2.28 -0.74
C PHE A 258 9.17 2.28 -0.79
N ARG A 259 8.55 1.22 -0.24
CA ARG A 259 7.10 1.01 -0.28
C ARG A 259 6.39 1.48 0.99
N GLY A 260 7.10 2.03 1.97
CA GLY A 260 6.47 2.60 3.18
C GLY A 260 7.18 2.33 4.50
N SER A 261 8.08 1.33 4.56
CA SER A 261 8.85 1.02 5.78
C SER A 261 8.03 0.53 6.99
N VAL A 262 6.81 -0.01 6.79
CA VAL A 262 6.08 -0.60 7.93
C VAL A 262 6.71 -1.95 8.28
N ASN A 263 7.50 -2.02 9.35
CA ASN A 263 8.11 -3.27 9.78
C ASN A 263 8.34 -3.35 11.30
N PRO A 264 8.51 -4.56 11.85
CA PRO A 264 8.73 -4.77 13.29
C PRO A 264 10.05 -4.23 13.85
N THR A 265 11.01 -3.85 13.00
CA THR A 265 12.35 -3.43 13.44
C THR A 265 12.46 -1.93 13.68
N TYR A 266 11.50 -1.14 13.18
CA TYR A 266 11.58 0.32 13.17
C TYR A 266 10.23 1.01 13.36
N THR A 267 9.32 0.37 14.12
CA THR A 267 7.91 0.76 14.26
C THR A 267 7.72 2.18 14.79
N LYS A 268 8.42 2.59 15.85
CA LYS A 268 8.26 3.93 16.44
C LYS A 268 8.54 5.06 15.43
N THR A 269 9.68 5.00 14.74
CA THR A 269 10.06 6.04 13.78
C THR A 269 9.14 6.05 12.56
N PHE A 270 8.69 4.87 12.11
CA PHE A 270 7.66 4.78 11.06
C PHE A 270 6.37 5.50 11.47
N LEU A 271 5.91 5.29 12.70
CA LEU A 271 4.69 5.93 13.18
C LEU A 271 4.87 7.44 13.37
N ASP A 272 6.06 7.90 13.77
CA ASP A 272 6.37 9.34 13.87
C ASP A 272 6.38 10.02 12.48
N GLN A 273 6.93 9.32 11.46
CA GLN A 273 6.93 9.79 10.07
C GLN A 273 5.51 10.04 9.55
N TYR A 274 4.58 9.14 9.85
CA TYR A 274 3.20 9.18 9.36
C TYR A 274 2.17 9.50 10.45
N ALA A 275 2.57 10.28 11.45
CA ALA A 275 1.70 10.77 12.50
C ALA A 275 0.41 11.40 11.92
N GLY A 276 -0.74 11.00 12.48
CA GLY A 276 -2.06 11.35 11.96
C GLY A 276 -2.71 10.27 11.07
N THR A 277 -1.98 9.22 10.70
CA THR A 277 -2.58 8.04 10.08
C THR A 277 -3.34 7.24 11.13
N ARG A 278 -4.56 6.83 10.80
CA ARG A 278 -5.40 6.01 11.67
C ARG A 278 -5.23 4.52 11.44
N THR A 279 -5.21 4.09 10.18
CA THR A 279 -5.13 2.66 9.81
C THR A 279 -3.88 2.40 8.97
N TYR A 280 -3.12 1.36 9.29
CA TYR A 280 -1.98 0.91 8.47
C TYR A 280 -2.28 -0.42 7.79
N SER A 281 -1.93 -0.52 6.51
CA SER A 281 -1.96 -1.81 5.82
C SER A 281 -0.83 -2.70 6.34
N ILE A 282 -1.18 -3.87 6.86
CA ILE A 282 -0.27 -4.93 7.28
C ILE A 282 -0.21 -5.95 6.13
N GLN A 283 0.80 -5.83 5.27
CA GLN A 283 0.98 -6.66 4.08
C GLN A 283 1.56 -8.05 4.41
N SER A 284 1.63 -8.95 3.43
CA SER A 284 2.02 -10.34 3.68
C SER A 284 3.46 -10.44 4.17
N ALA A 285 4.38 -9.61 3.68
CA ALA A 285 5.77 -9.63 4.14
C ALA A 285 5.88 -9.29 5.64
N PHE A 286 5.18 -8.25 6.10
CA PHE A 286 5.13 -7.90 7.52
C PHE A 286 4.69 -9.10 8.38
N ARG A 287 3.71 -9.87 7.90
CA ARG A 287 3.16 -11.02 8.64
C ARG A 287 4.08 -12.23 8.60
N TYR A 288 4.66 -12.53 7.44
CA TYR A 288 5.24 -13.86 7.15
C TYR A 288 6.76 -13.88 7.04
N ASP A 289 7.42 -12.75 6.82
CA ASP A 289 8.88 -12.67 6.69
C ASP A 289 9.60 -12.27 7.99
N TYR A 290 8.84 -11.84 9.00
CA TYR A 290 9.35 -11.53 10.32
C TYR A 290 8.95 -12.61 11.32
N ARG A 291 9.72 -12.73 12.41
CA ARG A 291 9.37 -13.66 13.50
C ARG A 291 8.02 -13.27 14.08
N LEU A 292 7.14 -14.26 14.28
CA LEU A 292 5.76 -14.05 14.72
C LEU A 292 5.65 -13.24 16.03
N GLU A 293 6.60 -13.42 16.96
CA GLU A 293 6.66 -12.64 18.20
C GLU A 293 6.92 -11.15 17.96
N ASP A 294 7.82 -10.82 17.03
CA ASP A 294 8.13 -9.44 16.67
C ASP A 294 6.92 -8.80 15.95
N VAL A 295 6.23 -9.57 15.10
CA VAL A 295 4.98 -9.16 14.45
C VAL A 295 3.90 -8.81 15.49
N ARG A 296 3.63 -9.71 16.45
CA ARG A 296 2.64 -9.46 17.51
C ARG A 296 2.96 -8.23 18.35
N ARG A 297 4.23 -8.06 18.72
CA ARG A 297 4.69 -6.88 19.47
C ARG A 297 4.49 -5.60 18.67
N ALA A 298 4.92 -5.57 17.42
CA ALA A 298 4.79 -4.41 16.55
C ALA A 298 3.33 -4.05 16.26
N LEU A 299 2.44 -5.03 16.03
CA LEU A 299 1.01 -4.76 15.85
C LEU A 299 0.36 -4.18 17.12
N THR A 300 0.75 -4.69 18.29
CA THR A 300 0.28 -4.14 19.57
C THR A 300 0.72 -2.68 19.73
N GLU A 301 2.00 -2.38 19.45
CA GLU A 301 2.52 -1.00 19.49
C GLU A 301 1.81 -0.08 18.48
N ILE A 302 1.58 -0.53 17.24
CA ILE A 302 0.84 0.24 16.23
C ILE A 302 -0.58 0.53 16.71
N ARG A 303 -1.27 -0.46 17.25
CA ARG A 303 -2.65 -0.32 17.75
C ARG A 303 -2.76 0.67 18.91
N ASP A 304 -1.78 0.66 19.80
CA ASP A 304 -1.79 1.51 21.00
C ASP A 304 -1.36 2.95 20.69
N GLU A 305 -0.41 3.13 19.78
CA GLU A 305 0.26 4.42 19.58
C GLU A 305 -0.26 5.21 18.36
N ALA A 306 -0.69 4.55 17.27
CA ALA A 306 -1.18 5.25 16.08
C ALA A 306 -2.37 6.20 16.39
N PRO A 307 -3.39 5.77 17.17
CA PRO A 307 -4.50 6.63 17.58
C PRO A 307 -4.11 7.91 18.34
N ARG A 308 -2.93 7.92 18.97
CA ARG A 308 -2.46 9.02 19.83
C ARG A 308 -1.61 10.04 19.09
N ARG A 309 -1.18 9.73 17.87
CA ARG A 309 -0.33 10.61 17.07
C ARG A 309 -1.18 11.52 16.20
N SER A 310 -1.09 12.83 16.46
CA SER A 310 -1.80 13.86 15.68
C SER A 310 -1.10 14.17 14.36
N VAL A 311 -1.88 14.62 13.38
CA VAL A 311 -1.37 15.13 12.10
C VAL A 311 -0.42 16.29 12.34
N GLN A 312 0.74 16.26 11.68
CA GLN A 312 1.68 17.38 11.68
C GLN A 312 1.31 18.33 10.53
N ARG A 313 0.54 19.38 10.86
CA ARG A 313 0.08 20.36 9.87
C ARG A 313 1.24 21.10 9.20
N ILE A 314 1.08 21.31 7.90
CA ILE A 314 2.03 21.96 7.01
C ILE A 314 1.46 23.33 6.64
N SER A 315 2.27 24.38 6.78
CA SER A 315 1.86 25.72 6.38
C SER A 315 1.70 25.82 4.86
N SER A 316 0.84 26.71 4.36
CA SER A 316 0.67 26.89 2.91
C SER A 316 1.98 27.27 2.20
N ALA A 317 2.85 28.03 2.87
CA ALA A 317 4.16 28.40 2.36
C ALA A 317 5.11 27.19 2.27
N ASP A 318 5.11 26.32 3.28
CA ASP A 318 5.90 25.09 3.27
C ASP A 318 5.35 24.10 2.23
N LEU A 319 4.02 24.00 2.07
CA LEU A 319 3.37 23.11 1.10
C LEU A 319 3.84 23.38 -0.34
N GLN A 320 3.91 24.65 -0.74
CA GLN A 320 4.42 25.03 -2.07
C GLN A 320 5.88 24.61 -2.25
N LYS A 321 6.72 24.84 -1.23
CA LYS A 321 8.14 24.44 -1.25
C LYS A 321 8.31 22.92 -1.24
N LEU A 322 7.44 22.17 -0.57
CA LEU A 322 7.45 20.71 -0.61
C LEU A 322 7.11 20.16 -1.99
N ARG A 323 6.23 20.84 -2.74
CA ARG A 323 5.96 20.49 -4.13
C ARG A 323 7.15 20.78 -5.04
N GLU A 324 7.76 21.97 -4.92
CA GLU A 324 9.01 22.28 -5.63
C GLU A 324 10.09 21.24 -5.32
N LEU A 325 10.25 20.89 -4.04
CA LEU A 325 11.19 19.88 -3.60
C LEU A 325 10.88 18.52 -4.23
N ALA A 326 9.62 18.09 -4.26
CA ALA A 326 9.24 16.84 -4.91
C ALA A 326 9.59 16.85 -6.41
N ASP A 327 9.33 17.95 -7.11
CA ASP A 327 9.60 18.10 -8.55
C ASP A 327 11.10 17.97 -8.88
N LEU A 328 11.99 18.46 -7.99
CA LEU A 328 13.44 18.27 -8.14
C LEU A 328 13.83 16.79 -8.18
N PHE A 329 13.28 15.99 -7.25
CA PHE A 329 13.56 14.55 -7.20
C PHE A 329 12.91 13.81 -8.38
N VAL A 330 11.69 14.17 -8.76
CA VAL A 330 10.99 13.57 -9.92
C VAL A 330 11.78 13.78 -11.21
N THR A 331 12.37 14.96 -11.39
CA THR A 331 13.16 15.32 -12.58
C THR A 331 14.37 14.39 -12.76
N CYS A 332 15.00 13.96 -11.65
CA CYS A 332 16.08 12.98 -11.68
C CYS A 332 15.58 11.53 -11.78
N TRP A 333 14.42 11.23 -11.17
CA TRP A 333 13.88 9.88 -11.08
C TRP A 333 13.41 9.32 -12.42
N LYS A 334 12.55 10.05 -13.15
CA LYS A 334 11.90 9.52 -14.35
C LYS A 334 12.90 9.05 -15.43
N PRO A 335 13.90 9.87 -15.83
CA PRO A 335 14.86 9.45 -16.85
C PRO A 335 15.71 8.25 -16.41
N ALA A 336 16.10 8.20 -15.13
CA ALA A 336 16.87 7.08 -14.59
C ALA A 336 16.10 5.76 -14.67
N ILE A 337 14.82 5.77 -14.30
CA ILE A 337 13.97 4.58 -14.35
C ILE A 337 13.66 4.15 -15.79
N GLU A 338 13.38 5.09 -16.69
CA GLU A 338 13.17 4.79 -18.12
C GLU A 338 14.39 4.08 -18.72
N ALA A 339 15.60 4.55 -18.42
CA ALA A 339 16.84 3.96 -18.90
C ALA A 339 17.09 2.55 -18.32
N MET A 340 16.65 2.29 -17.09
CA MET A 340 16.82 0.98 -16.42
C MET A 340 15.70 -0.02 -16.72
N ALA A 341 14.59 0.42 -17.33
CA ALA A 341 13.40 -0.39 -17.56
C ALA A 341 13.64 -1.75 -18.26
N PRO A 342 14.52 -1.86 -19.29
CA PRO A 342 14.80 -3.16 -19.90
C PRO A 342 15.34 -4.19 -18.90
N LEU A 343 16.29 -3.78 -18.06
CA LEU A 343 16.89 -4.66 -17.04
C LEU A 343 15.88 -4.99 -15.94
N ILE A 344 15.10 -4.00 -15.47
CA ILE A 344 14.03 -4.22 -14.48
C ILE A 344 13.06 -5.29 -14.99
N ASN A 345 12.60 -5.16 -16.24
CA ASN A 345 11.69 -6.10 -16.86
C ASN A 345 12.31 -7.48 -17.13
N GLN A 346 13.63 -7.56 -17.33
CA GLN A 346 14.34 -8.83 -17.44
C GLN A 346 14.32 -9.57 -16.09
N VAL A 347 14.70 -8.90 -15.01
CA VAL A 347 14.73 -9.50 -13.65
C VAL A 347 13.32 -9.85 -13.18
N ALA A 348 12.34 -9.01 -13.47
CA ALA A 348 10.96 -9.21 -13.01
C ALA A 348 10.30 -10.51 -13.48
N ARG A 349 10.81 -11.12 -14.56
CA ARG A 349 10.32 -12.41 -15.09
C ARG A 349 10.63 -13.61 -14.19
N PHE A 350 11.64 -13.48 -13.34
CA PHE A 350 12.10 -14.54 -12.44
C PHE A 350 11.55 -14.37 -11.02
N ILE A 351 10.68 -13.38 -10.79
CA ILE A 351 10.07 -13.15 -9.49
C ILE A 351 8.87 -14.08 -9.36
N PRO A 352 8.84 -14.97 -8.35
CA PRO A 352 7.77 -15.93 -8.23
C PRO A 352 6.48 -15.26 -7.72
N PRO A 353 5.30 -15.74 -8.13
CA PRO A 353 4.05 -15.27 -7.58
C PRO A 353 3.90 -15.74 -6.11
N ARG A 354 3.10 -14.99 -5.35
CA ARG A 354 2.72 -15.33 -3.96
C ARG A 354 1.21 -15.36 -3.71
N ARG A 355 0.46 -14.87 -4.69
CA ARG A 355 -1.00 -14.86 -4.72
C ARG A 355 -1.44 -15.07 -6.15
N GLU A 356 -2.64 -15.60 -6.31
CA GLU A 356 -3.35 -15.50 -7.58
C GLU A 356 -3.58 -14.02 -7.91
N ARG A 357 -3.30 -13.64 -9.15
CA ARG A 357 -3.52 -12.30 -9.65
C ARG A 357 -4.11 -12.34 -11.04
N LEU A 358 -5.05 -11.43 -11.28
CA LEU A 358 -5.46 -11.09 -12.63
C LEU A 358 -4.31 -10.37 -13.31
N LEU A 359 -3.82 -10.97 -14.39
CA LEU A 359 -2.90 -10.32 -15.29
C LEU A 359 -3.66 -9.19 -15.99
N HIS A 360 -3.19 -7.95 -15.83
CA HIS A 360 -3.67 -6.79 -16.59
C HIS A 360 -3.10 -6.83 -18.02
N ILE A 361 -3.28 -7.94 -18.73
CA ILE A 361 -2.87 -8.11 -20.14
C ILE A 361 -4.17 -8.18 -20.95
N GLY A 362 -4.43 -7.18 -21.79
CA GLY A 362 -5.65 -7.10 -22.61
C GLY A 362 -6.67 -6.06 -22.12
N LEU A 363 -7.96 -6.25 -22.49
CA LEU A 363 -9.10 -5.31 -22.43
C LEU A 363 -9.36 -4.61 -21.06
N PHE A 364 -8.71 -5.05 -19.98
CA PHE A 364 -8.92 -4.60 -18.60
C PHE A 364 -7.61 -4.14 -17.91
N GLY A 365 -6.56 -3.85 -18.69
CA GLY A 365 -5.26 -3.47 -18.17
C GLY A 365 -5.06 -1.96 -18.13
N TYR A 366 -4.98 -1.38 -16.93
CA TYR A 366 -4.40 -0.05 -16.76
C TYR A 366 -2.90 -0.13 -17.07
N SER A 367 -2.48 0.45 -18.19
CA SER A 367 -1.06 0.63 -18.48
C SER A 367 -0.48 1.68 -17.54
N ARG A 368 0.00 1.25 -16.36
CA ARG A 368 0.83 2.09 -15.48
C ARG A 368 2.22 2.20 -16.12
N GLY A 369 2.34 3.08 -17.12
CA GLY A 369 3.62 3.43 -17.71
C GLY A 369 4.28 4.56 -16.91
N ILE A 370 5.58 4.47 -16.66
CA ILE A 370 6.37 5.63 -16.24
C ILE A 370 6.96 6.20 -17.52
N GLY A 371 6.50 7.39 -17.90
CA GLY A 371 6.86 8.02 -19.17
C GLY A 371 6.60 7.09 -20.35
N ALA A 372 7.63 6.69 -21.10
CA ALA A 372 7.48 5.88 -22.31
C ALA A 372 7.52 4.35 -22.11
N VAL A 373 7.81 3.86 -20.88
CA VAL A 373 8.08 2.43 -20.64
C VAL A 373 7.01 1.73 -19.81
N LYS A 374 6.84 0.42 -20.05
CA LYS A 374 6.04 -0.47 -19.20
C LYS A 374 6.93 -1.11 -18.15
N LEU A 375 6.48 -1.07 -16.89
CA LEU A 375 7.21 -1.62 -15.74
C LEU A 375 6.37 -2.68 -15.02
N PRO A 376 7.00 -3.58 -14.25
CA PRO A 376 6.27 -4.43 -13.32
C PRO A 376 5.55 -3.58 -12.27
N ARG A 377 4.57 -4.17 -11.57
CA ARG A 377 3.94 -3.52 -10.40
C ARG A 377 4.98 -3.25 -9.31
N ALA A 378 4.68 -2.34 -8.37
CA ALA A 378 5.61 -1.86 -7.34
C ALA A 378 6.38 -2.97 -6.60
N ILE A 379 5.75 -4.09 -6.24
CA ILE A 379 6.44 -5.24 -5.60
C ILE A 379 7.52 -5.82 -6.53
N GLY A 380 7.16 -6.10 -7.79
CA GLY A 380 8.10 -6.65 -8.76
C GLY A 380 9.21 -5.66 -9.11
N PHE A 381 8.88 -4.36 -9.19
CA PHE A 381 9.84 -3.28 -9.37
C PHE A 381 10.87 -3.23 -8.23
N THR A 382 10.41 -3.20 -6.98
CA THR A 382 11.28 -3.15 -5.80
C THR A 382 12.11 -4.42 -5.68
N CYS A 383 11.50 -5.59 -5.88
CA CYS A 383 12.18 -6.87 -5.86
C CYS A 383 13.30 -6.96 -6.91
N ALA A 384 13.07 -6.47 -8.13
CA ALA A 384 14.08 -6.48 -9.19
C ALA A 384 15.34 -5.70 -8.77
N PHE A 385 15.15 -4.50 -8.24
CA PHE A 385 16.25 -3.64 -7.80
C PHE A 385 17.01 -4.20 -6.60
N TYR A 386 16.30 -4.68 -5.57
CA TYR A 386 16.94 -5.35 -4.45
C TYR A 386 17.68 -6.62 -4.86
N SER A 387 17.17 -7.37 -5.85
CA SER A 387 17.81 -8.59 -6.38
C SER A 387 19.09 -8.29 -7.18
N LEU A 388 19.19 -7.10 -7.77
CA LEU A 388 20.44 -6.60 -8.35
C LEU A 388 21.42 -6.05 -7.29
N GLY A 389 20.97 -5.91 -6.04
CA GLY A 389 21.71 -5.25 -4.98
C GLY A 389 21.78 -3.73 -5.15
N VAL A 390 20.80 -3.12 -5.82
CA VAL A 390 20.71 -1.66 -6.00
C VAL A 390 19.35 -1.21 -5.49
N PRO A 391 19.16 -1.06 -4.16
CA PRO A 391 17.88 -0.67 -3.58
C PRO A 391 17.31 0.62 -4.23
N PRO A 392 16.02 0.63 -4.65
CA PRO A 392 15.45 1.75 -5.40
C PRO A 392 15.35 3.05 -4.59
N GLU A 393 15.45 2.98 -3.26
CA GLU A 393 15.56 4.13 -2.37
C GLU A 393 16.78 5.01 -2.67
N LEU A 394 17.84 4.41 -3.23
CA LEU A 394 19.12 5.09 -3.51
C LEU A 394 19.16 5.74 -4.89
N ILE A 395 18.21 5.40 -5.78
CA ILE A 395 18.18 5.89 -7.16
C ILE A 395 17.63 7.31 -7.18
N ALA A 396 18.36 8.24 -7.80
CA ALA A 396 18.05 9.67 -7.91
C ALA A 396 17.98 10.45 -6.59
N THR A 397 17.92 9.78 -5.43
CA THR A 397 17.85 10.42 -4.12
C THR A 397 19.06 11.30 -3.84
N GLY A 398 20.27 10.87 -4.17
CA GLY A 398 21.49 11.65 -3.91
C GLY A 398 21.58 12.94 -4.73
N ARG A 399 21.30 12.89 -6.03
CA ARG A 399 21.17 14.08 -6.89
C ARG A 399 20.02 14.98 -6.43
N GLY A 400 18.88 14.40 -6.06
CA GLY A 400 17.77 15.16 -5.47
C GLY A 400 18.17 15.89 -4.19
N LEU A 401 18.95 15.25 -3.31
CA LEU A 401 19.51 15.87 -2.11
C LEU A 401 20.50 17.00 -2.43
N LYS A 402 21.36 16.83 -3.44
CA LYS A 402 22.25 17.89 -3.94
C LYS A 402 21.44 19.11 -4.41
N ALA A 403 20.45 18.89 -5.27
CA ALA A 403 19.58 19.96 -5.76
C ALA A 403 18.80 20.65 -4.63
N ALA A 404 18.30 19.89 -3.66
CA ALA A 404 17.62 20.42 -2.47
C ALA A 404 18.57 21.27 -1.61
N LYS A 405 19.83 20.85 -1.45
CA LYS A 405 20.86 21.60 -0.71
C LYS A 405 21.20 22.91 -1.41
N GLU A 406 21.39 22.90 -2.73
CA GLU A 406 21.67 24.10 -3.54
C GLU A 406 20.54 25.14 -3.45
N LYS A 407 19.29 24.68 -3.35
CA LYS A 407 18.10 25.53 -3.17
C LYS A 407 17.77 25.87 -1.71
N ASN A 408 18.59 25.48 -0.74
CA ASN A 408 18.34 25.65 0.70
C ASN A 408 17.04 24.99 1.19
N LEU A 409 16.59 23.92 0.53
CA LEU A 409 15.38 23.15 0.87
C LEU A 409 15.67 21.92 1.75
N LEU A 410 16.95 21.57 1.96
CA LEU A 410 17.33 20.41 2.77
C LEU A 410 16.78 20.44 4.22
N PRO A 411 16.80 21.56 4.97
CA PRO A 411 16.20 21.59 6.31
C PRO A 411 14.68 21.34 6.29
N LEU A 412 13.99 21.80 5.24
CA LEU A 412 12.57 21.54 5.06
C LEU A 412 12.32 20.05 4.78
N LEU A 413 13.14 19.43 3.94
CA LEU A 413 13.08 17.99 3.69
C LEU A 413 13.22 17.19 4.98
N GLU A 414 14.27 17.44 5.77
CA GLU A 414 14.52 16.70 7.02
C GLU A 414 13.39 16.88 8.04
N ARG A 415 12.78 18.07 8.10
CA ARG A 415 11.62 18.34 8.95
C ARG A 415 10.40 17.51 8.56
N HIS A 416 10.12 17.36 7.26
CA HIS A 416 8.92 16.67 6.76
C HIS A 416 9.15 15.20 6.39
N TYR A 417 10.41 14.76 6.39
CA TYR A 417 10.83 13.37 6.25
C TYR A 417 11.84 12.99 7.37
N PRO A 418 11.42 13.00 8.65
CA PRO A 418 12.29 12.63 9.77
C PRO A 418 12.89 11.22 9.67
N ALA A 419 12.21 10.28 9.00
CA ALA A 419 12.72 8.92 8.80
C ALA A 419 13.77 8.79 7.68
N LEU A 420 14.05 9.85 6.90
CA LEU A 420 14.88 9.78 5.69
C LEU A 420 16.21 9.05 5.89
N ARG A 421 16.97 9.41 6.94
CA ARG A 421 18.27 8.79 7.25
C ARG A 421 18.10 7.31 7.57
N ALA A 422 17.12 6.97 8.40
CA ALA A 422 16.88 5.60 8.81
C ALA A 422 16.40 4.71 7.66
N ASP A 423 15.53 5.24 6.79
CA ASP A 423 15.04 4.53 5.61
C ASP A 423 16.18 4.27 4.61
N LEU A 424 17.03 5.26 4.35
CA LEU A 424 18.19 5.11 3.47
C LEU A 424 19.27 4.20 4.06
N GLN A 425 19.51 4.25 5.36
CA GLN A 425 20.41 3.32 6.05
C GLN A 425 19.85 1.89 6.04
N HIS A 426 18.54 1.72 6.25
CA HIS A 426 17.90 0.41 6.19
C HIS A 426 18.04 -0.20 4.79
N ALA A 427 17.69 0.56 3.74
CA ALA A 427 17.86 0.12 2.36
C ALA A 427 19.34 -0.12 2.02
N GLY A 428 20.23 0.78 2.47
CA GLY A 428 21.68 0.74 2.23
C GLY A 428 22.38 -0.52 2.71
N LYS A 429 21.83 -1.22 3.71
CA LYS A 429 22.33 -2.53 4.17
C LYS A 429 22.35 -3.58 3.05
N PHE A 430 21.48 -3.41 2.05
CA PHE A 430 21.31 -4.34 0.93
C PHE A 430 21.98 -3.83 -0.37
N LEU A 431 22.71 -2.71 -0.31
CA LEU A 431 23.50 -2.22 -1.43
C LEU A 431 24.70 -3.14 -1.70
N ASN A 432 24.77 -3.65 -2.92
CA ASN A 432 25.92 -4.34 -3.47
C ASN A 432 26.69 -3.39 -4.39
N ARG A 433 27.73 -2.76 -3.84
CA ARG A 433 28.58 -1.82 -4.58
C ARG A 433 29.31 -2.46 -5.76
N GLU A 434 29.67 -3.75 -5.67
CA GLU A 434 30.33 -4.45 -6.78
C GLU A 434 29.38 -4.57 -7.98
N ASN A 435 28.14 -5.03 -7.75
CA ASN A 435 27.14 -5.09 -8.81
C ASN A 435 26.86 -3.72 -9.40
N LEU A 436 26.74 -2.69 -8.56
CA LEU A 436 26.54 -1.31 -9.02
C LEU A 436 27.72 -0.85 -9.91
N ASP A 437 28.95 -1.15 -9.51
CA ASP A 437 30.15 -0.83 -10.30
C ASP A 437 30.18 -1.56 -11.65
N LEU A 438 29.71 -2.81 -11.70
CA LEU A 438 29.60 -3.57 -12.94
C LEU A 438 28.52 -2.98 -13.86
N LEU A 439 27.32 -2.72 -13.33
CA LEU A 439 26.21 -2.10 -14.06
C LEU A 439 26.57 -0.70 -14.60
N ALA A 440 27.34 0.07 -13.83
CA ALA A 440 27.78 1.41 -14.20
C ALA A 440 28.77 1.43 -15.39
N ARG A 441 29.43 0.30 -15.72
CA ARG A 441 30.30 0.23 -16.90
C ARG A 441 29.48 0.38 -18.19
N ASP A 442 28.34 -0.30 -18.23
CA ASP A 442 27.53 -0.44 -19.45
C ASP A 442 26.32 0.49 -19.47
N SER A 443 26.01 1.17 -18.36
CA SER A 443 24.84 2.05 -18.25
C SER A 443 25.17 3.37 -17.57
N GLU A 444 24.92 4.47 -18.28
CA GLU A 444 25.04 5.82 -17.73
C GLU A 444 24.13 6.03 -16.52
N ALA A 445 22.89 5.53 -16.57
CA ALA A 445 21.95 5.65 -15.47
C ALA A 445 22.47 5.02 -14.17
N PHE A 446 23.18 3.89 -14.24
CA PHE A 446 23.82 3.28 -13.06
C PHE A 446 25.08 4.02 -12.58
N ARG A 447 25.81 4.74 -13.46
CA ARG A 447 26.87 5.68 -13.02
C ARG A 447 26.29 6.82 -12.21
N GLU A 448 25.13 7.32 -12.61
CA GLU A 448 24.42 8.33 -11.84
C GLU A 448 23.96 7.79 -10.48
N VAL A 449 23.49 6.54 -10.39
CA VAL A 449 23.15 5.89 -9.11
C VAL A 449 24.39 5.77 -8.20
N LYS A 450 25.56 5.47 -8.75
CA LYS A 450 26.81 5.51 -7.97
C LYS A 450 27.08 6.90 -7.41
N THR A 451 26.84 7.94 -8.20
CA THR A 451 26.92 9.33 -7.74
C THR A 451 25.87 9.66 -6.69
N ASP A 452 24.66 9.08 -6.81
CA ASP A 452 23.59 9.22 -5.83
C ASP A 452 24.01 8.62 -4.48
N VAL A 453 24.57 7.41 -4.46
CA VAL A 453 25.08 6.75 -3.24
C VAL A 453 26.12 7.63 -2.53
N THR A 454 27.15 8.09 -3.24
CA THR A 454 28.17 8.97 -2.65
C THR A 454 27.56 10.27 -2.11
N ALA A 455 26.65 10.89 -2.86
CA ALA A 455 25.99 12.12 -2.43
C ALA A 455 25.15 11.93 -1.16
N ILE A 456 24.46 10.79 -1.03
CA ILE A 456 23.70 10.46 0.18
C ILE A 456 24.64 10.36 1.38
N GLU A 457 25.75 9.63 1.25
CA GLU A 457 26.74 9.46 2.31
C GLU A 457 27.35 10.80 2.74
N GLU A 458 27.72 11.66 1.79
CA GLU A 458 28.33 12.97 2.07
C GLU A 458 27.33 13.96 2.71
N ILE A 459 26.11 14.05 2.17
CA ILE A 459 25.12 15.04 2.61
C ILE A 459 24.50 14.64 3.94
N LEU A 460 24.20 13.36 4.11
CA LEU A 460 23.59 12.84 5.33
C LEU A 460 24.63 12.30 6.32
N GLY A 461 25.92 12.20 6.00
CA GLY A 461 26.91 11.66 6.94
C GLY A 461 26.57 10.25 7.41
N VAL A 462 26.03 9.43 6.52
CA VAL A 462 25.72 8.01 6.76
C VAL A 462 26.68 7.14 5.97
N THR A 463 26.82 5.88 6.38
CA THR A 463 27.55 4.86 5.60
C THR A 463 26.57 3.85 5.04
N LEU A 464 26.62 3.63 3.74
CA LEU A 464 25.74 2.70 3.03
C LEU A 464 26.52 1.42 2.67
N GLY A 465 26.02 0.29 3.15
CA GLY A 465 26.53 -1.03 2.78
C GLY A 465 26.19 -2.09 3.83
N PRO A 466 26.58 -3.35 3.58
CA PRO A 466 26.32 -4.46 4.49
C PRO A 466 26.94 -4.29 5.87
N GLU A 467 26.11 -4.31 6.92
CA GLU A 467 26.58 -4.13 8.32
C GLU A 467 26.70 -5.44 9.12
N LYS A 468 26.01 -6.51 8.70
CA LYS A 468 25.85 -7.75 9.47
C LYS A 468 26.08 -8.96 8.56
N PRO A 469 26.39 -10.15 9.11
CA PRO A 469 26.64 -11.35 8.32
C PRO A 469 25.54 -11.65 7.28
N HIS A 470 24.27 -11.56 7.64
CA HIS A 470 23.17 -11.79 6.70
C HIS A 470 23.10 -10.73 5.59
N HIS A 471 23.45 -9.46 5.86
CA HIS A 471 23.58 -8.45 4.80
C HIS A 471 24.69 -8.81 3.79
N ILE A 472 25.80 -9.38 4.28
CA ILE A 472 26.92 -9.84 3.42
C ILE A 472 26.47 -11.06 2.60
N ILE A 473 25.70 -11.98 3.19
CA ILE A 473 25.11 -13.11 2.47
C ILE A 473 24.17 -12.60 1.36
N HIS A 474 23.27 -11.65 1.65
CA HIS A 474 22.44 -11.01 0.64
C HIS A 474 23.28 -10.41 -0.49
N ARG A 475 24.34 -9.67 -0.15
CA ARG A 475 25.29 -9.13 -1.13
C ARG A 475 25.87 -10.22 -2.02
N ASN A 476 26.28 -11.36 -1.48
CA ASN A 476 26.83 -12.47 -2.27
C ASN A 476 25.77 -13.14 -3.17
N ILE A 477 24.54 -13.29 -2.68
CA ILE A 477 23.42 -13.83 -3.48
C ILE A 477 23.11 -12.88 -4.65
N THR A 478 23.04 -11.56 -4.40
CA THR A 478 22.81 -10.59 -5.49
C THR A 478 23.94 -10.59 -6.52
N SER A 479 25.19 -10.82 -6.12
CA SER A 479 26.29 -11.06 -7.07
C SER A 479 26.05 -12.32 -7.90
N THR A 480 25.56 -13.39 -7.29
CA THR A 480 25.21 -14.64 -8.01
C THR A 480 24.09 -14.41 -9.01
N ILE A 481 23.00 -13.71 -8.62
CA ILE A 481 21.90 -13.32 -9.51
C ILE A 481 22.44 -12.54 -10.71
N PHE A 482 23.28 -11.52 -10.47
CA PHE A 482 23.89 -10.73 -11.53
C PHE A 482 24.67 -11.61 -12.52
N GLN A 483 25.53 -12.51 -12.04
CA GLN A 483 26.31 -13.39 -12.91
C GLN A 483 25.43 -14.35 -13.71
N ARG A 484 24.38 -14.92 -13.09
CA ARG A 484 23.42 -15.79 -13.80
C ARG A 484 22.65 -15.06 -14.90
N LEU A 485 22.32 -13.79 -14.70
CA LEU A 485 21.64 -12.97 -15.71
C LEU A 485 22.53 -12.68 -16.94
N HIS A 486 23.85 -12.58 -16.76
CA HIS A 486 24.81 -12.27 -17.83
C HIS A 486 25.43 -13.52 -18.48
N GLY A 487 25.34 -14.68 -17.83
CA GLY A 487 25.77 -15.97 -18.37
C GLY A 487 24.68 -16.67 -19.20
N ALA A 488 24.54 -17.99 -19.03
CA ALA A 488 23.40 -18.75 -19.52
C ALA A 488 22.32 -18.78 -18.42
N PRO A 489 21.19 -18.06 -18.58
CA PRO A 489 20.21 -17.95 -17.51
C PRO A 489 19.54 -19.30 -17.23
N ASP A 490 19.65 -19.78 -15.99
CA ASP A 490 18.83 -20.85 -15.43
C ASP A 490 17.69 -20.19 -14.64
N PRO A 491 16.46 -20.16 -15.19
CA PRO A 491 15.33 -19.46 -14.56
C PRO A 491 15.04 -19.94 -13.14
N GLU A 492 15.13 -21.25 -12.88
CA GLU A 492 14.83 -21.82 -11.57
C GLU A 492 15.89 -21.42 -10.55
N ALA A 493 17.18 -21.42 -10.95
CA ALA A 493 18.24 -20.96 -10.06
C ALA A 493 18.13 -19.47 -9.74
N ILE A 494 17.81 -18.63 -10.73
CA ILE A 494 17.62 -17.19 -10.51
C ILE A 494 16.43 -16.95 -9.58
N GLU A 495 15.31 -17.65 -9.78
CA GLU A 495 14.15 -17.57 -8.90
C GLU A 495 14.50 -17.94 -7.45
N ARG A 496 15.20 -19.07 -7.25
CA ARG A 496 15.66 -19.49 -5.91
C ARG A 496 16.54 -18.44 -5.24
N ASP A 497 17.52 -17.90 -5.97
CA ASP A 497 18.42 -16.85 -5.45
C ASP A 497 17.63 -15.57 -5.10
N ILE A 498 16.65 -15.17 -5.91
CA ILE A 498 15.75 -14.03 -5.64
C ILE A 498 14.96 -14.24 -4.34
N VAL A 499 14.43 -15.45 -4.12
CA VAL A 499 13.67 -15.80 -2.92
C VAL A 499 14.56 -15.81 -1.68
N GLU A 500 15.77 -16.37 -1.78
CA GLU A 500 16.72 -16.39 -0.67
C GLU A 500 17.13 -14.97 -0.27
N ALA A 501 17.46 -14.12 -1.27
CA ALA A 501 17.72 -12.71 -1.03
C ALA A 501 16.50 -12.00 -0.42
N GLY A 502 15.28 -12.31 -0.91
CA GLY A 502 14.01 -11.79 -0.39
C GLY A 502 13.78 -12.14 1.08
N THR A 503 14.10 -13.36 1.46
CA THR A 503 13.98 -13.86 2.84
C THR A 503 14.91 -13.07 3.76
N ILE A 504 16.15 -12.82 3.33
CA ILE A 504 17.13 -12.06 4.13
C ILE A 504 16.69 -10.60 4.34
N ARG A 505 16.14 -9.95 3.31
CA ARG A 505 15.61 -8.57 3.41
C ARG A 505 14.17 -8.50 3.94
N CYS A 506 13.61 -9.64 4.33
CA CYS A 506 12.27 -9.79 4.90
C CYS A 506 11.12 -9.24 4.02
N SER A 507 11.25 -9.37 2.69
CA SER A 507 10.21 -9.05 1.70
C SER A 507 10.73 -9.37 0.30
N LEU A 508 9.86 -9.79 -0.63
CA LEU A 508 10.21 -9.77 -2.04
C LEU A 508 10.38 -8.33 -2.54
N GLY A 509 9.46 -7.43 -2.20
CA GLY A 509 9.47 -6.05 -2.71
C GLY A 509 8.57 -5.11 -1.95
#